data_AF-A0A949I9P0-F1
#
_entry.id   AF-A0A949I9P0-F1
#
_cell.length_a   1.000
_cell.length_b   1.000
_cell.length_c   1.000
_cell.angle_alpha   90.00
_cell.angle_beta   90.00
_cell.angle_gamma   90.00
#
_symmetry.space_group_name_H-M   'P 1'
#
loop_
_entity.id
_entity.type
_entity.pdbx_description
1 polymer ?
#
loop_
_entity_poly.entity_id
_entity_poly.type
_entity_poly.pdbx_seq_one_letter_code
_entity_poly.pdbx_strand_id
1 'polypeptide(L)' 'QGALKGILGYTEDKVVATDFRGEACTSVFDAEAGIALDSTFVKVVSWYDNEWGYSNKCLEMARVVAK' A
#
# COMPACT_ATOMS: atom_id res chain seq x y z
N GLN A 1 -4.68 7.21 7.21
CA GLN A 1 -6.07 7.29 7.75
C GLN A 1 -6.90 8.17 6.82
N GLY A 2 -8.18 7.84 6.55
CA GLY A 2 -9.05 8.65 5.66
C GLY A 2 -9.86 7.80 4.68
N ALA A 3 -10.24 8.39 3.54
CA ALA A 3 -11.08 7.75 2.51
C ALA A 3 -10.49 6.45 1.94
N LEU A 4 -9.16 6.29 1.98
CA LEU A 4 -8.45 5.09 1.50
C LEU A 4 -8.02 4.13 2.63
N LYS A 5 -8.60 4.25 3.84
CA LYS A 5 -8.27 3.36 4.95
C LYS A 5 -8.55 1.90 4.57
N GLY A 6 -7.57 1.02 4.76
CA GLY A 6 -7.64 -0.40 4.37
C GLY A 6 -7.37 -0.66 2.87
N ILE A 7 -6.97 0.37 2.13
CA ILE A 7 -6.48 0.27 0.75
C ILE A 7 -5.05 0.82 0.69
N LEU A 8 -4.85 2.05 1.20
CA LEU A 8 -3.56 2.72 1.29
C LEU A 8 -3.09 2.79 2.75
N GLY A 9 -2.02 2.06 3.03
CA GLY A 9 -1.25 2.12 4.27
C GLY A 9 -0.18 3.21 4.24
N TYR A 10 0.35 3.51 5.42
CA TYR A 10 1.42 4.49 5.62
C TYR A 10 2.31 3.99 6.76
N THR A 11 3.62 4.03 6.58
CA THR A 11 4.60 3.67 7.62
C THR A 11 5.80 4.62 7.62
N GLU A 12 6.35 4.83 8.81
CA GLU A 12 7.63 5.52 9.08
C GLU A 12 8.65 4.54 9.69
N ASP A 13 8.30 3.26 9.83
CA ASP A 13 9.18 2.24 10.40
C ASP A 13 10.28 1.84 9.40
N LYS A 14 11.41 1.35 9.93
CA LYS A 14 12.50 0.78 9.11
C LYS A 14 12.12 -0.63 8.67
N VAL A 15 11.36 -0.71 7.59
CA VAL A 15 10.78 -1.95 7.05
C VAL A 15 11.60 -2.58 5.93
N VAL A 16 11.34 -3.86 5.71
CA VAL A 16 11.78 -4.63 4.55
C VAL A 16 10.61 -5.44 3.97
N ALA A 17 10.79 -6.03 2.79
CA ALA A 17 9.73 -6.73 2.07
C ALA A 17 8.97 -7.80 2.90
N THR A 18 9.67 -8.49 3.80
CA THR A 18 9.06 -9.58 4.59
C THR A 18 8.07 -9.10 5.64
N ASP A 19 8.15 -7.84 6.05
CA ASP A 19 7.25 -7.24 7.03
C ASP A 19 5.83 -7.05 6.44
N PHE A 20 5.72 -7.09 5.11
CA PHE A 20 4.45 -6.94 4.38
C PHE A 20 3.81 -8.27 3.96
N ARG A 21 4.36 -9.42 4.33
CA ARG A 21 3.74 -10.71 4.02
C ARG A 21 2.37 -10.81 4.69
N GLY A 22 1.31 -11.01 3.90
CA GLY A 22 -0.06 -11.03 4.39
C GLY A 22 -0.67 -9.64 4.63
N GLU A 23 -0.04 -8.57 4.14
CA GLU A 23 -0.61 -7.22 4.19
C GLU A 23 -1.82 -7.11 3.25
N ALA A 24 -2.96 -6.67 3.78
CA ALA A 24 -4.20 -6.56 3.04
C ALA A 24 -4.35 -5.23 2.28
N CYS A 25 -3.62 -4.19 2.70
CA CYS A 25 -3.52 -2.95 1.95
C CYS A 25 -2.83 -3.20 0.61
N THR A 26 -3.40 -2.69 -0.48
CA THR A 26 -2.83 -2.85 -1.83
C THR A 26 -1.65 -1.94 -2.11
N SER A 27 -1.36 -1.02 -1.21
CA SER A 27 -0.26 -0.07 -1.30
C SER A 27 0.04 0.40 0.11
N VAL A 28 1.29 0.30 0.56
CA VAL A 28 1.75 0.87 1.84
C VAL A 28 2.90 1.82 1.55
N PHE A 29 2.62 3.12 1.69
CA PHE A 29 3.62 4.16 1.48
C PHE A 29 4.68 4.10 2.58
N ASP A 30 5.95 4.07 2.16
CA ASP A 30 7.12 4.08 3.02
C ASP A 30 7.74 5.48 3.00
N ALA A 31 7.54 6.22 4.10
CA ALA A 31 7.96 7.61 4.20
C ALA A 31 9.49 7.77 4.25
N GLU A 32 10.19 6.74 4.74
CA GLU A 32 11.62 6.79 5.02
C GLU A 32 12.47 6.21 3.87
N ALA A 33 11.87 5.45 2.95
CA ALA A 33 12.55 4.91 1.77
C ALA A 33 12.49 5.83 0.53
N GLY A 34 11.59 6.82 0.53
CA GLY A 34 11.48 7.83 -0.53
C GLY A 34 12.60 8.89 -0.48
N ILE A 35 12.75 9.65 -1.56
CA ILE A 35 13.65 10.81 -1.59
C ILE A 35 13.13 11.90 -2.54
N ALA A 36 13.17 13.15 -2.09
CA ALA A 36 12.89 14.33 -2.91
C ALA A 36 14.20 15.01 -3.30
N LEU A 37 14.35 15.39 -4.57
CA LEU A 37 15.49 16.19 -5.02
C LEU A 37 15.20 17.69 -4.88
N ASP A 38 13.97 18.09 -5.23
CA ASP A 38 13.44 19.44 -5.09
C ASP A 38 11.92 19.42 -4.89
N SER A 39 11.27 20.58 -4.86
CA SER A 39 9.81 20.70 -4.63
C SER A 39 8.94 20.13 -5.75
N THR A 40 9.52 19.81 -6.92
CA THR A 40 8.83 19.33 -8.12
C THR A 40 9.24 17.93 -8.54
N PHE A 41 10.36 17.41 -8.01
CA PHE A 41 10.90 16.12 -8.41
C PHE A 41 11.12 15.19 -7.20
N VAL A 42 10.30 14.15 -7.12
CA VAL A 42 10.23 13.23 -5.96
C VAL A 42 10.18 11.77 -6.42
N LYS A 43 10.94 10.91 -5.74
CA LYS A 43 10.79 9.45 -5.80
C LYS A 43 10.05 8.97 -4.57
N VAL A 44 9.00 8.19 -4.79
CA VAL A 44 8.18 7.56 -3.74
C VAL A 44 8.38 6.04 -3.78
N VAL A 45 8.31 5.41 -2.61
CA VAL A 45 8.34 3.96 -2.46
C VAL A 45 7.01 3.51 -1.84
N SER A 46 6.44 2.44 -2.39
CA SER A 46 5.25 1.79 -1.81
C SER A 46 5.38 0.28 -1.92
N TRP A 47 5.03 -0.40 -0.84
CA TRP A 47 5.05 -1.85 -0.72
C TRP A 47 3.67 -2.45 -1.00
N TYR A 48 3.64 -3.69 -1.48
CA TYR A 48 2.42 -4.47 -1.58
C TYR A 48 2.75 -5.96 -1.53
N ASP A 49 1.94 -6.73 -0.81
CA ASP A 49 1.90 -8.18 -1.00
C ASP A 49 1.14 -8.46 -2.31
N ASN A 50 1.88 -8.91 -3.32
CA ASN A 50 1.33 -9.13 -4.65
C ASN A 50 0.31 -10.28 -4.70
N GLU A 51 0.32 -11.21 -3.74
CA GLU A 51 -0.63 -12.32 -3.70
C GLU A 51 -1.82 -11.95 -2.81
N TRP A 52 -1.54 -11.51 -1.58
CA TRP A 52 -2.56 -11.34 -0.56
C TRP A 52 -3.39 -10.07 -0.77
N GLY A 53 -2.74 -8.92 -0.98
CA GLY A 53 -3.43 -7.65 -1.17
C GLY A 53 -4.36 -7.70 -2.40
N TYR A 54 -3.88 -8.29 -3.50
CA TYR A 54 -4.68 -8.45 -4.72
C TYR A 54 -5.87 -9.39 -4.51
N SER A 55 -5.66 -10.55 -3.88
CA SER A 55 -6.73 -11.54 -3.61
C SER A 55 -7.87 -10.95 -2.77
N ASN A 56 -7.54 -10.13 -1.77
CA ASN A 56 -8.54 -9.43 -0.96
C ASN A 56 -9.39 -8.47 -1.81
N LYS A 57 -8.78 -7.74 -2.76
CA LYS A 57 -9.52 -6.80 -3.62
C LYS A 57 -10.36 -7.48 -4.68
N CYS A 58 -9.99 -8.67 -5.16
CA CYS A 58 -10.87 -9.46 -6.01
C CYS A 58 -12.21 -9.77 -5.31
N LEU A 59 -12.17 -10.15 -4.03
CA LEU A 59 -13.38 -10.41 -3.24
C LEU A 59 -14.18 -9.14 -2.96
N GLU A 60 -13.49 -8.02 -2.69
CA GLU A 60 -14.15 -6.73 -2.51
C GLU A 60 -14.86 -6.27 -3.78
N MET A 61 -14.22 -6.40 -4.94
CA MET A 61 -14.80 -6.08 -6.25
C MET A 61 -16.02 -6.96 -6.54
N ALA A 62 -15.94 -8.26 -6.26
CA ALA A 62 -17.09 -9.16 -6.40
C ALA A 62 -18.29 -8.69 -5.55
N ARG A 63 -18.06 -8.21 -4.32
CA ARG A 63 -19.12 -7.65 -3.46
C ARG A 63 -19.71 -6.35 -4.01
N VAL A 64 -18.91 -5.51 -4.66
CA VAL A 64 -19.40 -4.28 -5.29
C VAL A 64 -20.25 -4.59 -6.51
N VAL A 65 -19.82 -5.53 -7.36
CA VAL A 65 -20.54 -5.93 -8.58
C VAL A 65 -21.81 -6.72 -8.28
N ALA A 66 -21.85 -7.46 -7.18
CA ALA A 66 -23.02 -8.24 -6.77
C ALA A 66 -24.13 -7.40 -6.10
N LYS A 67 -23.90 -6.10 -5.88
CA LYS A 67 -24.93 -5.16 -5.43
C LYS A 67 -25.66 -4.55 -6.62
#